data_AF-A0A5C6ZQ50-F1
#
_entry.id   AF-A0A5C6ZQ50-F1
#
_cell.length_a   1.000
_cell.length_b   1.000
_cell.length_c   1.000
_cell.angle_alpha   90.00
_cell.angle_beta   90.00
_cell.angle_gamma   90.00
#
_symmetry.space_group_name_H-M   'P 1'
#
loop_
_entity.id
_entity.type
_entity.pdbx_description
1 polymer ?
#
loop_
_entity_poly.entity_id
_entity_poly.type
_entity_poly.pdbx_seq_one_letter_code
_entity_poly.pdbx_strand_id
1 'polypeptide(L)'
;MFPVTREFIKARMALTGIKLLIKNNINMELLTTKEVMHLLKIKSPTTLIKLERENEIKVAKRIGHHKRYKPADIQRYIDKRN
;
A
#
# COMPACT_ATOMS: atom_id res chain seq x y z
N MET A 1 -33.39 13.99 -20.02
CA MET A 1 -32.81 12.69 -19.60
C MET A 1 -31.87 12.24 -20.71
N PHE A 2 -30.56 12.39 -20.54
CA PHE A 2 -29.59 12.01 -21.59
C PHE A 2 -29.43 10.49 -21.61
N PRO A 3 -29.57 9.83 -22.77
CA PRO A 3 -29.36 8.38 -22.85
C PRO A 3 -27.89 8.07 -22.60
N VAL A 4 -27.62 7.20 -21.63
CA VAL A 4 -26.28 6.64 -21.41
C VAL A 4 -25.96 5.79 -22.64
N THR A 5 -25.11 6.31 -23.53
CA THR A 5 -24.75 5.61 -24.75
C THR A 5 -23.93 4.35 -24.43
N ARG A 6 -23.97 3.35 -25.31
CA ARG A 6 -23.15 2.13 -25.18
C ARG A 6 -21.65 2.47 -25.03
N GLU A 7 -21.21 3.55 -25.67
CA GLU A 7 -19.86 4.08 -25.56
C GLU A 7 -19.52 4.56 -24.15
N PHE A 8 -20.44 5.26 -23.48
CA PHE A 8 -20.25 5.70 -22.10
C PHE A 8 -20.17 4.52 -21.12
N ILE A 9 -21.01 3.49 -21.30
CA ILE A 9 -20.95 2.26 -20.48
C ILE A 9 -19.62 1.54 -20.70
N LYS A 10 -19.15 1.43 -21.95
CA LYS A 10 -17.87 0.79 -22.30
C LYS A 10 -16.68 1.57 -21.73
N ALA A 11 -16.69 2.90 -21.85
CA ALA A 11 -15.67 3.77 -21.26
C ALA A 11 -15.65 3.68 -19.72
N ARG A 12 -16.83 3.65 -19.08
CA ARG A 12 -16.96 3.48 -17.63
C ARG A 12 -16.47 2.11 -17.18
N MET A 13 -16.80 1.02 -17.88
CA MET A 13 -16.28 -0.32 -17.58
C MET A 13 -14.76 -0.41 -17.74
N ALA A 14 -14.19 0.21 -18.78
CA ALA A 14 -12.74 0.29 -18.98
C ALA A 14 -12.04 1.07 -17.85
N LEU A 15 -12.58 2.22 -17.46
CA LEU A 15 -12.09 3.01 -16.32
C LEU A 15 -12.20 2.24 -15.01
N THR A 16 -13.25 1.46 -14.82
CA THR A 16 -13.42 0.61 -13.63
C THR A 16 -12.39 -0.52 -13.60
N GLY A 17 -12.12 -1.15 -14.74
CA GLY A 17 -11.07 -2.16 -14.90
C GLY A 17 -9.69 -1.61 -14.58
N ILE A 18 -9.32 -0.45 -15.14
CA ILE A 18 -8.05 0.23 -14.86
C ILE A 18 -7.96 0.66 -13.39
N LYS A 19 -9.04 1.21 -12.82
CA LYS A 19 -9.10 1.59 -11.40
C LYS A 19 -8.96 0.39 -10.47
N LEU A 20 -9.54 -0.76 -10.83
CA LEU A 20 -9.39 -2.03 -10.11
C LEU A 20 -7.95 -2.55 -10.23
N LEU A 21 -7.33 -2.43 -11.40
CA LEU A 21 -5.95 -2.86 -11.65
C LEU A 21 -4.94 -1.98 -10.89
N ILE A 22 -5.14 -0.67 -10.82
CA ILE A 22 -4.32 0.24 -10.00
C ILE A 22 -4.52 -0.01 -8.51
N LYS A 23 -5.75 -0.29 -8.07
CA LYS A 23 -6.05 -0.66 -6.67
C LYS A 23 -5.48 -2.03 -6.29
N ASN A 24 -5.28 -2.92 -7.26
CA ASN A 24 -4.67 -4.24 -7.07
C ASN A 24 -3.15 -4.26 -7.31
N ASN A 25 -2.58 -3.30 -8.06
CA ASN A 25 -1.13 -3.13 -8.23
C ASN A 25 -0.42 -2.60 -6.97
N ILE A 26 -1.15 -2.53 -5.85
CA ILE A 26 -0.62 -2.36 -4.50
C ILE A 26 -0.16 -3.73 -3.92
N ASN A 27 -0.41 -4.83 -4.63
CA ASN A 27 -0.22 -6.18 -4.12
C ASN A 27 0.74 -7.00 -4.98
N MET A 28 2.02 -6.98 -4.58
CA MET A 28 2.94 -8.14 -4.51
C MET A 28 4.39 -7.69 -4.29
N GLU A 29 4.69 -6.42 -4.51
CA GLU A 29 6.04 -5.90 -4.31
C GLU A 29 6.27 -5.53 -2.83
N LEU A 30 7.40 -5.99 -2.28
CA LEU A 30 7.75 -5.70 -0.90
C LEU A 30 8.15 -4.23 -0.74
N LEU A 31 7.52 -3.55 0.20
CA LEU A 31 7.76 -2.14 0.47
C LEU A 31 9.17 -1.92 1.05
N THR A 32 9.83 -0.88 0.57
CA THR A 32 11.07 -0.35 1.15
C THR A 32 10.80 0.38 2.46
N THR A 33 11.85 0.56 3.26
CA THR A 33 11.85 1.43 4.44
C THR A 33 11.32 2.84 4.12
N LYS A 34 11.70 3.43 2.99
CA LYS A 34 11.27 4.79 2.60
C LYS A 34 9.76 4.86 2.32
N GLU A 35 9.23 3.90 1.59
CA GLU A 35 7.80 3.83 1.28
C GLU A 35 6.97 3.63 2.54
N VAL A 36 7.40 2.73 3.44
CA VAL A 36 6.72 2.52 4.72
C VAL A 36 6.72 3.79 5.56
N MET A 37 7.83 4.52 5.62
CA MET A 37 7.89 5.80 6.33
C MET A 37 6.91 6.82 5.74
N HIS A 38 6.80 6.89 4.41
CA HIS A 38 5.87 7.79 3.74
C HIS A 38 4.40 7.43 4.04
N LEU A 39 4.05 6.14 3.96
CA LEU A 39 2.69 5.65 4.24
C LEU A 39 2.25 5.92 5.68
N LEU A 40 3.16 5.71 6.64
CA LEU A 40 2.90 5.93 8.06
C LEU A 40 3.09 7.39 8.49
N LYS A 41 3.47 8.28 7.57
CA LYS A 41 3.80 9.69 7.84
C LYS A 41 4.88 9.86 8.93
N ILE A 42 5.83 8.92 8.99
CA ILE A 42 6.93 8.90 9.95
C ILE A 42 8.13 9.66 9.36
N LYS A 43 8.64 10.64 10.10
CA LYS A 43 9.81 11.45 9.68
C LYS A 43 11.16 10.81 10.02
N SER A 44 11.22 10.01 11.09
CA SER A 44 12.48 9.47 11.60
C SER A 44 12.60 7.94 11.43
N PRO A 45 13.75 7.42 10.96
CA PRO A 45 13.99 5.98 10.90
C PRO A 45 13.99 5.33 12.30
N THR A 46 14.31 6.07 13.35
CA THR A 46 14.31 5.55 14.74
C THR A 46 12.91 5.18 15.21
N THR A 47 11.89 5.92 14.77
CA THR A 47 10.48 5.61 15.06
C THR A 47 10.06 4.30 14.40
N LEU A 48 10.50 4.06 13.16
CA LEU A 48 10.23 2.78 12.48
C LEU A 48 10.91 1.62 13.20
N ILE A 49 12.17 1.80 13.64
CA ILE A 49 12.89 0.79 14.43
C ILE A 49 12.15 0.51 15.76
N LYS A 50 11.61 1.53 16.41
CA LYS A 50 10.80 1.37 17.63
C LYS A 50 9.57 0.49 17.36
N LEU A 51 8.83 0.75 16.29
CA LEU A 51 7.66 -0.04 15.89
C LEU A 51 8.01 -1.50 15.56
N GLU A 52 9.18 -1.74 14.98
CA GLU A 52 9.69 -3.09 14.76
C GLU A 52 9.99 -3.81 16.09
N ARG A 53 10.62 -3.11 17.06
CA ARG A 53 10.93 -3.67 18.38
C ARG A 53 9.67 -3.97 19.20
N GLU A 54 8.64 -3.16 19.04
CA GLU A 54 7.33 -3.33 19.67
C GLU A 54 6.46 -4.38 18.97
N ASN A 55 6.95 -5.04 17.92
CA ASN A 55 6.22 -6.03 17.10
C ASN A 55 4.94 -5.49 16.42
N GLU A 56 4.78 -4.18 16.35
CA GLU A 56 3.67 -3.53 15.64
C GLU A 56 3.81 -3.67 14.11
N ILE A 57 5.06 -3.70 13.61
CA ILE A 57 5.40 -3.88 12.20
C ILE A 57 6.47 -4.95 12.05
N LYS A 58 6.32 -5.86 11.09
CA LYS A 58 7.28 -6.94 10.84
C LYS A 58 8.07 -6.74 9.56
N VAL A 59 9.38 -6.98 9.64
CA VAL A 59 10.27 -7.04 8.47
C VAL A 59 10.05 -8.39 7.80
N ALA A 60 9.57 -8.38 6.56
CA ALA A 60 9.24 -9.58 5.81
C ALA A 60 10.46 -10.23 5.17
N LYS A 61 11.40 -9.42 4.65
CA LYS A 61 12.63 -9.90 4.03
C LYS A 61 13.76 -8.90 4.26
N ARG A 62 14.99 -9.39 4.35
CA ARG A 62 16.20 -8.58 4.28
C ARG A 62 16.96 -8.93 3.00
N ILE A 63 17.40 -7.90 2.29
CA ILE A 63 18.26 -8.03 1.11
C ILE A 63 19.51 -7.19 1.40
N GLY A 64 20.57 -7.85 1.85
CA GLY A 64 21.73 -7.17 2.44
C GLY A 64 21.32 -6.32 3.66
N HIS A 65 21.70 -5.04 3.63
CA HIS A 65 21.35 -4.07 4.67
C HIS A 65 19.94 -3.45 4.51
N HIS A 66 19.24 -3.77 3.41
CA HIS A 66 17.91 -3.20 3.14
C HIS A 66 16.79 -4.08 3.71
N LYS A 67 15.89 -3.44 4.44
CA LYS A 67 14.67 -4.07 4.97
C LYS A 67 13.52 -3.94 3.97
N ARG A 68 12.71 -4.99 3.91
CA ARG A 68 11.54 -5.09 3.05
C ARG A 68 10.33 -5.51 3.88
N TYR A 69 9.19 -4.86 3.66
CA TYR A 69 7.97 -5.03 4.45
C TYR A 69 6.82 -5.51 3.58
N LYS A 70 5.91 -6.31 4.15
CA LYS A 70 4.69 -6.72 3.45
C LYS A 70 3.69 -5.58 3.51
N PRO A 71 3.10 -5.15 2.37
CA PRO A 71 2.07 -4.13 2.37
C PRO A 71 0.86 -4.50 3.25
N ALA A 72 0.50 -5.80 3.29
CA ALA A 72 -0.58 -6.29 4.14
C ALA A 72 -0.35 -6.05 5.64
N ASP A 73 0.88 -6.21 6.14
CA ASP A 73 1.20 -5.97 7.55
C ASP A 73 1.15 -4.46 7.87
N ILE A 74 1.60 -3.61 6.96
CA ILE A 74 1.54 -2.15 7.11
C ILE A 74 0.08 -1.67 7.09
N GLN A 75 -0.73 -2.20 6.17
CA GLN A 75 -2.15 -1.87 6.10
C GLN A 75 -2.86 -2.26 7.40
N ARG A 76 -2.60 -3.47 7.93
CA ARG A 76 -3.16 -3.91 9.21
C ARG A 76 -2.81 -2.98 10.36
N TYR A 77 -1.59 -2.45 10.38
CA TYR A 77 -1.19 -1.46 11.39
C TYR A 77 -1.96 -0.14 11.24
N ILE A 78 -2.16 0.34 10.01
CA ILE A 78 -2.95 1.54 9.73
C ILE A 78 -4.40 1.34 10.16
N ASP A 79 -5.00 0.19 9.84
CA ASP A 79 -6.39 -0.13 10.20
C ASP A 79 -6.58 -0.23 11.72
N LYS A 80 -5.57 -0.69 12.48
CA LYS A 80 -5.61 -0.72 13.96
C LYS A 80 -5.62 0.67 14.61
N ARG A 81 -5.12 1.69 13.89
CA ARG A 81 -4.94 3.07 14.38
C ARG A 81 -6.09 4.00 14.02
N ASN A 82 -6.91 3.64 13.03
CA ASN A 82 -8.14 4.36 12.63
C ASN A 82 -9.35 3.80 13.36
#